data_AF-A0A1F6Y4L0-F1
#
_entry.id   AF-A0A1F6Y4L0-F1
#
_cell.length_a   1.000
_cell.length_b   1.000
_cell.length_c   1.000
_cell.angle_alpha   90.00
_cell.angle_beta   90.00
_cell.angle_gamma   90.00
#
_symmetry.space_group_name_H-M   'P 1'
#
loop_
_entity.id
_entity.type
_entity.pdbx_description
1 polymer ?
#
loop_
_entity_poly.entity_id
_entity_poly.type
_entity_poly.pdbx_seq_one_letter_code
_entity_poly.pdbx_strand_id
1 'polypeptide(L)'
;MLKRLLSVSNEPHFQERFYPILLESAGGELRAPGVVVMFALAIHDYTEGMPPMIEQSVYMMVPRFVDALIDDKEVAKQAKDFLASATSRDNRK
;
A
#
# COMPACT_ATOMS: atom_id res chain seq x y z
N MET A 1 6.54 2.94 -13.15
CA MET A 1 6.01 2.55 -11.82
C MET A 1 7.10 2.13 -10.84
N LEU A 2 7.99 1.17 -11.16
CA LEU A 2 9.08 0.74 -10.26
C LEU A 2 9.94 1.90 -9.70
N LYS A 3 10.35 2.86 -10.54
CA LYS A 3 11.08 4.07 -10.09
C LYS A 3 10.35 4.86 -8.99
N ARG A 4 9.00 4.91 -9.04
CA ARG A 4 8.18 5.58 -8.02
C ARG A 4 8.16 4.76 -6.72
N LEU A 5 8.07 3.43 -6.80
CA LEU A 5 8.18 2.55 -5.63
C LEU A 5 9.54 2.71 -4.92
N LEU A 6 10.63 2.69 -5.70
CA LEU A 6 12.00 2.87 -5.21
C LEU A 6 12.23 4.24 -4.54
N SER A 7 11.43 5.25 -4.88
CA SER A 7 11.50 6.57 -4.23
C SER A 7 10.89 6.58 -2.82
N VAL A 8 10.04 5.59 -2.49
CA VAL A 8 9.46 5.44 -1.16
C VAL A 8 10.40 4.64 -0.26
N SER A 9 10.95 3.54 -0.77
CA SER A 9 11.93 2.69 -0.10
C SER A 9 12.80 1.95 -1.12
N ASN A 10 14.08 1.75 -0.83
CA ASN A 10 15.02 0.99 -1.68
C ASN A 10 15.45 -0.32 -1.00
N GLU A 11 14.65 -0.83 -0.07
CA GLU A 11 14.96 -2.04 0.67
C GLU A 11 14.97 -3.29 -0.24
N PRO A 12 16.02 -4.12 -0.23
CA PRO A 12 16.12 -5.29 -1.11
C PRO A 12 14.93 -6.25 -0.99
N HIS A 13 14.45 -6.49 0.24
CA HIS A 13 13.34 -7.41 0.48
C HIS A 13 12.01 -6.93 -0.12
N PHE A 14 11.80 -5.61 -0.24
CA PHE A 14 10.64 -5.07 -0.95
C PHE A 14 10.78 -5.25 -2.46
N GLN A 15 11.98 -5.07 -3.00
CA GLN A 15 12.24 -5.26 -4.43
C GLN A 15 12.02 -6.71 -4.86
N GLU A 16 12.43 -7.65 -4.03
CA GLU A 16 12.34 -9.09 -4.33
C GLU A 16 10.93 -9.66 -4.13
N ARG A 17 10.16 -9.15 -3.14
CA ARG A 17 8.91 -9.81 -2.71
C ARG A 17 7.67 -8.93 -2.75
N PHE A 18 7.76 -7.63 -2.43
CA PHE A 18 6.57 -6.77 -2.31
C PHE A 18 6.24 -6.01 -3.59
N TYR A 19 7.25 -5.40 -4.22
CA TYR A 19 7.08 -4.62 -5.44
C TYR A 19 6.58 -5.43 -6.63
N PRO A 20 6.99 -6.69 -6.85
CA PRO A 20 6.40 -7.52 -7.90
C PRO A 20 4.88 -7.62 -7.77
N ILE A 21 4.36 -7.85 -6.55
CA ILE A 21 2.92 -7.97 -6.29
C ILE A 21 2.18 -6.67 -6.65
N LEU A 22 2.72 -5.52 -6.24
CA LEU A 22 2.12 -4.22 -6.60
C LEU A 22 2.17 -3.93 -8.10
N LEU A 23 3.18 -4.42 -8.80
CA LEU A 23 3.35 -4.21 -10.23
C LEU A 23 2.41 -5.08 -11.07
N GLU A 24 1.88 -6.19 -10.54
CA GLU A 24 0.83 -6.97 -11.24
C GLU A 24 -0.46 -6.16 -11.45
N SER A 25 -0.73 -5.21 -10.56
CA SER A 25 -1.85 -4.27 -10.68
C SER A 25 -1.53 -3.01 -11.49
N ALA A 26 -0.33 -2.92 -12.07
CA ALA A 26 0.10 -1.74 -12.81
C ALA A 26 -0.76 -1.50 -14.07
N GLY A 27 -1.12 -0.23 -14.30
CA GLY A 27 -1.88 0.18 -15.49
C GLY A 27 -3.40 -0.02 -15.39
N GLY A 28 -3.90 -0.56 -14.28
CA GLY A 28 -5.34 -0.59 -13.99
C GLY A 28 -5.86 0.78 -13.54
N GLU A 29 -7.09 1.11 -13.95
CA GLU A 29 -7.82 2.25 -13.39
C GLU A 29 -8.52 1.84 -12.10
N LEU A 30 -8.01 2.33 -10.96
CA LEU A 30 -8.60 2.07 -9.65
C LEU A 30 -9.24 3.35 -9.09
N ARG A 31 -10.48 3.21 -8.60
CA ARG A 31 -11.08 4.21 -7.71
C ARG A 31 -10.48 4.07 -6.31
N ALA A 32 -10.64 5.09 -5.47
CA ALA A 32 -10.02 5.15 -4.14
C ALA A 32 -10.20 3.88 -3.27
N PRO A 33 -11.39 3.23 -3.18
CA PRO A 33 -11.53 1.97 -2.45
C PRO A 33 -10.71 0.83 -3.06
N GLY A 34 -10.61 0.78 -4.39
CA GLY A 34 -9.81 -0.21 -5.11
C GLY A 34 -8.31 -0.06 -4.83
N VAL A 35 -7.81 1.18 -4.68
CA VAL A 35 -6.42 1.43 -4.27
C VAL A 35 -6.15 0.84 -2.89
N VAL A 36 -7.06 1.03 -1.92
CA VAL A 36 -6.88 0.50 -0.57
C VAL A 36 -6.94 -1.03 -0.56
N VAL A 37 -7.89 -1.63 -1.28
CA VAL A 37 -7.99 -3.10 -1.40
C VAL A 37 -6.74 -3.70 -2.04
N MET A 38 -6.23 -3.08 -3.11
CA MET A 38 -4.98 -3.51 -3.75
C MET A 38 -3.82 -3.54 -2.76
N PHE A 39 -3.63 -2.49 -1.96
CA PHE A 39 -2.58 -2.48 -0.94
C PHE A 39 -2.82 -3.52 0.17
N ALA A 40 -4.07 -3.69 0.62
CA ALA A 40 -4.38 -4.65 1.67
C ALA A 40 -4.06 -6.10 1.24
N LEU A 41 -4.43 -6.46 0.01
CA LEU A 41 -4.12 -7.78 -0.56
C LEU A 41 -2.61 -7.94 -0.75
N ALA A 42 -1.93 -6.95 -1.33
CA ALA A 42 -0.48 -7.03 -1.54
C ALA A 42 0.30 -7.14 -0.23
N ILE A 43 -0.16 -6.46 0.83
CA ILE A 43 0.44 -6.56 2.17
C ILE A 43 0.20 -7.95 2.75
N HIS A 44 -1.02 -8.48 2.65
CA HIS A 44 -1.36 -9.80 3.13
C HIS A 44 -0.47 -10.87 2.48
N ASP A 45 -0.38 -10.86 1.15
CA ASP A 45 0.44 -11.82 0.39
C ASP A 45 1.93 -11.68 0.70
N TYR A 46 2.43 -10.44 0.85
CA TYR A 46 3.83 -10.19 1.19
C TYR A 46 4.19 -10.65 2.60
N THR A 47 3.29 -10.46 3.57
CA THR A 47 3.54 -10.73 4.99
C THR A 47 3.07 -12.10 5.46
N GLU A 48 2.60 -12.95 4.55
CA GLU A 48 2.25 -14.33 4.85
C GLU A 48 3.43 -15.07 5.50
N GLY A 49 3.20 -15.65 6.68
CA GLY A 49 4.22 -16.35 7.47
C GLY A 49 5.20 -15.44 8.22
N MET A 50 5.03 -14.12 8.20
CA MET A 50 5.84 -13.16 8.96
C MET A 50 5.19 -12.80 10.31
N PRO A 51 5.95 -12.25 11.28
CA PRO A 51 5.37 -11.72 12.51
C PRO A 51 4.35 -10.60 12.23
N PRO A 52 3.22 -10.54 12.95
CA PRO A 52 2.15 -9.54 12.72
C PRO A 52 2.62 -8.08 12.76
N MET A 53 3.67 -7.79 13.52
CA MET A 53 4.27 -6.45 13.59
C MET A 53 4.81 -5.96 12.22
N ILE A 54 5.21 -6.89 11.35
CA ILE A 54 5.68 -6.56 10.00
C ILE A 54 4.52 -6.04 9.15
N GLU A 55 3.37 -6.72 9.17
CA GLU A 55 2.16 -6.28 8.47
C GLU A 55 1.78 -4.84 8.86
N GLN A 56 1.72 -4.56 10.16
CA GLN A 56 1.44 -3.20 10.66
C GLN A 56 2.49 -2.18 10.18
N SER A 57 3.77 -2.56 10.16
CA SER A 57 4.85 -1.69 9.70
C SER A 57 4.72 -1.34 8.22
N VAL A 58 4.31 -2.28 7.37
CA VAL A 58 4.07 -2.03 5.95
C VAL A 58 2.82 -1.17 5.74
N TYR A 59 1.74 -1.41 6.51
CA TYR A 59 0.54 -0.57 6.46
C TYR A 59 0.84 0.91 6.75
N MET A 60 1.76 1.21 7.68
CA MET A 60 2.17 2.59 7.96
C MET A 60 2.85 3.29 6.77
N MET A 61 3.40 2.54 5.82
CA MET A 61 4.05 3.09 4.62
C MET A 61 3.06 3.34 3.47
N VAL A 62 1.85 2.76 3.52
CA VAL A 62 0.85 2.84 2.43
C VAL A 62 0.55 4.28 2.00
N PRO A 63 0.37 5.28 2.89
CA PRO A 63 0.16 6.66 2.45
C PRO A 63 1.27 7.20 1.53
N ARG A 64 2.52 6.85 1.81
CA ARG A 64 3.68 7.26 0.98
C ARG A 64 3.68 6.56 -0.38
N PHE A 65 3.28 5.29 -0.41
CA PHE A 65 3.11 4.57 -1.67
C PHE A 65 1.95 5.12 -2.51
N VAL A 66 0.83 5.46 -1.88
CA VAL A 66 -0.30 6.11 -2.57
C VAL A 66 0.16 7.42 -3.21
N ASP A 67 0.87 8.28 -2.48
CA ASP A 67 1.39 9.55 -3.00
C ASP A 67 2.39 9.38 -4.15
N ALA A 68 3.17 8.30 -4.13
CA ALA A 68 4.14 8.00 -5.18
C ALA A 68 3.51 7.38 -6.43
N LEU A 69 2.46 6.57 -6.29
CA LEU A 69 1.91 5.77 -7.38
C LEU A 69 0.70 6.41 -8.05
N ILE A 70 -0.14 7.11 -7.30
CA ILE A 70 -1.42 7.64 -7.77
C ILE A 70 -1.24 9.10 -8.16
N ASP A 71 -1.33 9.38 -9.47
CA ASP A 71 -1.17 10.73 -10.00
C ASP A 71 -2.41 11.61 -9.73
N ASP A 72 -3.61 11.03 -9.74
CA ASP A 72 -4.86 11.71 -9.39
C ASP A 72 -4.87 12.05 -7.89
N LYS A 73 -4.81 13.35 -7.59
CA LYS A 73 -4.71 13.85 -6.21
C LYS A 73 -5.99 13.66 -5.41
N GLU A 74 -7.15 13.67 -6.05
CA GLU A 74 -8.42 13.41 -5.37
C GLU A 74 -8.55 11.93 -5.00
N VAL A 75 -8.18 11.03 -5.92
CA VAL A 75 -8.15 9.58 -5.64
C VAL A 75 -7.13 9.26 -4.55
N ALA A 76 -5.93 9.85 -4.61
CA ALA A 76 -4.89 9.67 -3.59
C ALA A 76 -5.36 10.14 -2.20
N LYS A 77 -6.00 11.31 -2.13
CA LYS A 77 -6.56 11.86 -0.89
C LYS A 77 -7.63 10.92 -0.33
N GLN A 78 -8.61 10.54 -1.14
CA GLN A 78 -9.70 9.66 -0.71
C GLN A 78 -9.21 8.30 -0.23
N ALA A 79 -8.21 7.71 -0.89
CA ALA A 79 -7.63 6.43 -0.47
C ALA A 79 -6.94 6.55 0.90
N LYS A 80 -6.20 7.64 1.16
CA LYS A 80 -5.57 7.91 2.46
C LYS A 80 -6.60 8.16 3.56
N ASP A 81 -7.65 8.93 3.28
CA ASP A 81 -8.75 9.19 4.22
C ASP A 81 -9.47 7.89 4.60
N PHE A 82 -9.72 7.03 3.60
CA PHE A 82 -10.33 5.71 3.82
C PHE A 82 -9.44 4.81 4.69
N LEU A 83 -8.14 4.73 4.40
CA LEU A 83 -7.18 3.97 5.20
C LEU A 83 -7.13 4.47 6.66
N ALA A 84 -7.08 5.78 6.87
CA ALA A 84 -7.09 6.37 8.21
C ALA A 84 -8.38 6.04 8.98
N SER A 85 -9.53 6.01 8.30
CA SER A 85 -10.80 5.64 8.92
C SER A 85 -10.87 4.16 9.33
N ALA A 86 -10.17 3.29 8.59
CA ALA A 86 -10.09 1.85 8.88
C ALA A 86 -9.19 1.58 10.09
N THR A 87 -8.02 2.21 10.16
CA THR A 87 -7.06 2.00 11.27
C THR A 87 -7.49 2.69 12.58
N SER A 88 -8.19 3.83 12.49
CA SER A 88 -8.68 4.55 13.69
C SER A 88 -9.94 3.95 14.32
N ARG A 89 -10.65 3.06 13.62
CA ARG A 89 -11.77 2.28 14.17
C ARG A 89 -11.30 1.07 14.97
N ASP A 90 -10.14 0.51 14.64
CA ASP A 90 -9.62 -0.69 15.30
C ASP A 90 -9.04 -0.38 16.69
N ASN A 91 -8.49 0.82 16.89
CA ASN A 91 -7.92 1.28 18.17
C ASN A 91 -8.97 1.66 19.24
N ARG A 92 -10.26 1.41 19.05
CA ARG A 92 -11.33 1.72 20.01
C ARG A 92 -11.97 0.48 20.65
N LYS A 93 -11.33 -0.69 20.55
CA LYS A 93 -11.76 -1.92 21.22
C LYS A 93 -10.83 -2.31 22.34
#